data_AF-A0A813JP20-F1
#
_entry.id   AF-A0A813JP20-F1
#
_cell.length_a   1.000
_cell.length_b   1.000
_cell.length_c   1.000
_cell.angle_alpha   90.00
_cell.angle_beta   90.00
_cell.angle_gamma   90.00
#
_symmetry.space_group_name_H-M   'P 1'
#
loop_
_entity.id
_entity.type
_entity.pdbx_description
1 polymer ?
#
loop_
_entity_poly.entity_id
_entity_poly.type
_entity_poly.pdbx_seq_one_letter_code
_entity_poly.pdbx_strand_id
1 'polypeptide(L)'
;MREAAAALAAPRQKAVLNAAAAHMPEDAQERLQTNLQSQLRKLICKGLAYLDLSDAGTASQLEPALSFMKLLIERFKVRGQLEEARAAKQWLRLQGLLTTEATTQAEANLEILLTEGNHRRGGGLKTTKGGVYTPNPKNQDNPLIRNTGNDVILNCNKCGIELRSSWIFDYLGKVHILVPKHGHSACGGRYVPTDAKLSVRQDNPTHLDICPHGSQSRHCVKCGGSGICVHKKRFSRCPPCFAERREERSDAKREQ
;
A
#
# COMPACT_ATOMS: atom_id res chain seq x y z
N MET A 1 -9.62 26.18 -24.56
CA MET A 1 -8.67 25.09 -24.27
C MET A 1 -7.32 25.58 -23.72
N ARG A 2 -7.29 26.51 -22.75
CA ARG A 2 -6.03 27.04 -22.15
C ARG A 2 -5.81 26.63 -20.68
N GLU A 3 -6.77 25.98 -20.04
CA GLU A 3 -6.70 25.68 -18.60
C GLU A 3 -6.15 24.28 -18.25
N ALA A 4 -6.10 23.33 -19.20
CA ALA A 4 -5.61 21.97 -18.93
C ALA A 4 -4.07 21.86 -18.86
N ALA A 5 -3.34 22.83 -19.43
CA ALA A 5 -1.87 22.81 -19.49
C ALA A 5 -1.19 23.07 -18.14
N ALA A 6 -1.92 23.53 -17.12
CA ALA A 6 -1.36 23.89 -15.81
C ALA A 6 -1.46 22.77 -14.75
N ALA A 7 -1.93 21.57 -15.13
CA ALA A 7 -2.15 20.50 -14.16
C ALA A 7 -0.85 19.83 -13.66
N LEU A 8 0.21 19.78 -14.48
CA LEU A 8 1.50 19.22 -14.06
C LEU A 8 2.42 20.32 -13.54
N ALA A 9 2.73 20.29 -12.25
CA ALA A 9 3.66 21.25 -11.65
C ALA A 9 5.12 20.92 -12.04
N ALA A 10 5.96 21.94 -12.20
CA ALA A 10 7.40 21.80 -12.42
C ALA A 10 8.09 21.01 -11.27
N PRO A 11 9.25 20.38 -11.53
CA PRO A 11 10.06 19.79 -10.47
C PRO A 11 10.42 20.86 -9.42
N ARG A 12 10.45 20.45 -8.14
CA ARG A 12 10.76 21.33 -7.01
C ARG A 12 11.94 20.77 -6.25
N GLN A 13 12.84 21.60 -5.76
CA GLN A 13 13.97 21.15 -4.94
C GLN A 13 13.46 20.56 -3.61
N LYS A 14 14.15 19.53 -3.09
CA LYS A 14 13.88 19.06 -1.73
C LYS A 14 14.23 20.18 -0.74
N ALA A 15 13.38 20.38 0.27
CA ALA A 15 13.69 21.33 1.32
C ALA A 15 14.97 20.87 2.03
N VAL A 16 16.02 21.70 1.96
CA VAL A 16 17.20 21.55 2.82
C VAL A 16 16.71 21.89 4.22
N LEU A 17 16.77 20.94 5.15
CA LEU A 17 16.39 21.17 6.54
C LEU A 17 17.42 22.11 7.18
N ASN A 18 17.22 23.41 7.01
CA ASN A 18 17.82 24.41 7.88
C ASN A 18 16.76 24.86 8.88
N ALA A 19 17.09 24.68 10.15
CA ALA A 19 16.23 24.89 11.30
C ALA A 19 15.79 26.36 11.42
N ALA A 20 14.55 26.63 11.03
CA ALA A 20 13.67 27.60 11.68
C ALA A 20 12.25 27.20 11.30
N ALA A 21 11.47 26.76 12.28
CA ALA A 21 10.08 26.36 12.10
C ALA A 21 9.25 27.58 11.68
N ALA A 22 9.16 27.83 10.37
CA ALA A 22 8.16 28.71 9.81
C ALA A 22 6.83 27.95 9.80
N HIS A 23 5.91 28.40 10.65
CA HIS A 23 4.52 27.98 10.69
C HIS A 23 3.95 28.00 9.26
N MET A 24 3.61 26.82 8.72
CA MET A 24 3.03 26.67 7.40
C MET A 24 1.56 27.09 7.51
N PRO A 25 1.12 28.17 6.83
CA PRO A 25 -0.24 28.65 6.94
C PRO A 25 -1.22 27.60 6.38
N GLU A 26 -2.42 27.55 6.94
CA GLU A 26 -3.42 26.48 6.76
C GLU A 26 -3.85 26.30 5.29
N ASP A 27 -3.82 27.39 4.51
CA ASP A 27 -4.04 27.44 3.07
C ASP A 27 -2.93 26.72 2.26
N ALA A 28 -1.71 26.66 2.78
CA ALA A 28 -0.59 25.93 2.17
C ALA A 28 -0.71 24.41 2.37
N GLN A 29 -1.42 23.95 3.42
CA GLN A 29 -1.74 22.53 3.61
C GLN A 29 -2.83 22.05 2.64
N GLU A 30 -3.85 22.88 2.37
CA GLU A 30 -4.88 22.60 1.35
C GLU A 30 -4.29 22.48 -0.06
N ARG A 31 -3.20 23.21 -0.33
CA ARG A 31 -2.42 23.15 -1.58
C ARG A 31 -1.54 21.92 -1.73
N LEU A 32 -1.53 20.95 -0.80
CA LEU A 32 -0.86 19.66 -0.99
C LEU A 32 -1.60 18.79 -2.04
N GLN A 33 -1.57 19.23 -3.29
CA GLN A 33 -1.71 18.42 -4.50
C GLN A 33 -0.63 17.32 -4.60
N THR A 34 0.18 17.05 -3.58
CA THR A 34 1.31 16.10 -3.67
C THR A 34 0.86 14.69 -4.07
N ASN A 35 -0.32 14.26 -3.63
CA ASN A 35 -0.89 12.99 -4.05
C ASN A 35 -1.38 13.08 -5.51
N LEU A 36 -2.11 14.13 -5.87
CA LEU A 36 -2.60 14.37 -7.24
C LEU A 36 -1.45 14.47 -8.25
N GLN A 37 -0.43 15.29 -7.98
CA GLN A 37 0.76 15.46 -8.80
C GLN A 37 1.55 14.14 -8.93
N SER A 38 1.64 13.34 -7.87
CA SER A 38 2.25 12.02 -7.94
C SER A 38 1.44 11.05 -8.80
N GLN A 39 0.11 11.09 -8.72
CA GLN A 39 -0.76 10.23 -9.52
C GLN A 39 -0.74 10.65 -10.99
N LEU A 40 -0.78 11.95 -11.26
CA LEU A 40 -0.70 12.52 -12.60
C LEU A 40 0.62 12.14 -13.29
N ARG A 41 1.78 12.32 -12.62
CA ARG A 41 3.07 11.88 -13.19
C ARG A 41 3.12 10.38 -13.48
N LYS A 42 2.55 9.55 -12.61
CA LYS A 42 2.46 8.11 -12.85
C LYS A 42 1.59 7.79 -14.06
N LEU A 43 0.47 8.47 -14.22
CA LEU A 43 -0.44 8.28 -15.34
C LEU A 43 0.22 8.71 -16.66
N ILE A 44 0.90 9.86 -16.66
CA ILE A 44 1.69 10.34 -17.81
C ILE A 44 2.79 9.33 -18.16
N CYS A 45 3.59 8.88 -17.19
CA CYS A 45 4.65 7.90 -17.44
C CYS A 45 4.09 6.57 -17.99
N LYS A 46 2.90 6.16 -17.53
CA LYS A 46 2.23 4.97 -18.09
C LYS A 46 1.77 5.22 -19.52
N GLY A 47 1.09 6.33 -19.79
CA GLY A 47 0.63 6.68 -21.13
C GLY A 47 1.80 6.71 -22.12
N LEU A 48 2.87 7.45 -21.80
CA LEU A 48 4.06 7.54 -22.66
C LEU A 48 4.81 6.21 -22.83
N ALA A 49 4.71 5.28 -21.88
CA ALA A 49 5.34 3.97 -22.01
C ALA A 49 4.60 3.02 -22.97
N TYR A 50 3.32 3.26 -23.24
CA TYR A 50 2.47 2.40 -24.08
C TYR A 50 2.01 3.07 -25.38
N LEU A 51 2.14 4.39 -25.48
CA LEU A 51 1.83 5.11 -26.72
C LEU A 51 2.95 4.89 -27.72
N ASP A 52 2.58 4.44 -28.91
CA ASP A 52 3.49 4.37 -30.03
C ASP A 52 3.71 5.78 -30.60
N LEU A 53 4.78 6.42 -30.15
CA LEU A 53 5.19 7.73 -30.64
C LEU A 53 5.94 7.65 -31.98
N SER A 54 6.09 6.46 -32.57
CA SER A 54 6.61 6.32 -33.94
C SER A 54 5.52 6.59 -34.99
N ASP A 55 4.25 6.52 -34.62
CA ASP A 55 3.13 6.96 -35.46
C ASP A 55 3.12 8.50 -35.58
N ALA A 56 3.33 9.00 -36.81
CA ALA A 56 3.47 10.43 -37.08
C ALA A 56 2.21 11.24 -36.70
N GLY A 57 1.02 10.64 -36.80
CA GLY A 57 -0.24 11.28 -36.42
C GLY A 57 -0.34 11.47 -34.91
N THR A 58 -0.06 10.42 -34.15
CA THR A 58 -0.04 10.42 -32.68
C THR A 58 1.05 11.34 -32.13
N ALA A 59 2.25 11.30 -32.73
CA ALA A 59 3.36 12.17 -32.37
C ALA A 59 3.03 13.66 -32.58
N SER A 60 2.41 14.02 -33.72
CA SER A 60 2.02 15.39 -34.02
C SER A 60 0.95 15.93 -33.06
N GLN A 61 -0.04 15.11 -32.69
CA GLN A 61 -1.10 15.52 -31.76
C GLN A 61 -0.58 15.71 -30.32
N LEU A 62 0.44 14.95 -29.93
CA LEU A 62 1.02 15.02 -28.59
C LEU A 62 2.21 15.97 -28.48
N GLU A 63 2.78 16.43 -29.60
CA GLU A 63 3.95 17.32 -29.65
C GLU A 63 3.85 18.51 -28.68
N PRO A 64 2.73 19.27 -28.62
CA PRO A 64 2.65 20.43 -27.73
C PRO A 64 2.75 20.04 -26.24
N ALA A 65 2.20 18.88 -25.88
CA ALA A 65 2.25 18.36 -24.51
C ALA A 65 3.64 17.79 -24.18
N LEU A 66 4.26 17.06 -25.11
CA LEU A 66 5.62 16.53 -24.97
C LEU A 66 6.63 17.67 -24.82
N SER A 67 6.54 18.69 -25.67
CA SER A 67 7.40 19.88 -25.65
C SER A 67 7.23 20.69 -24.35
N PHE A 68 6.01 20.82 -23.86
CA PHE A 68 5.76 21.44 -22.55
C PHE A 68 6.45 20.67 -21.40
N MET A 69 6.32 19.35 -21.36
CA MET A 69 6.95 18.53 -20.32
C MET A 69 8.48 18.57 -20.37
N LYS A 70 9.06 18.54 -21.58
CA LYS A 70 10.52 18.73 -21.78
C LYS A 70 10.96 20.09 -21.23
N LEU A 71 10.24 21.15 -21.55
CA LEU A 71 10.55 22.51 -21.10
C LEU A 71 10.48 22.66 -19.57
N LEU A 72 9.55 21.98 -18.89
CA LEU A 72 9.50 21.96 -17.42
C LEU A 72 10.76 21.35 -16.80
N ILE A 73 11.28 20.27 -17.39
CA ILE A 73 12.47 19.57 -16.91
C ILE A 73 13.71 20.43 -17.19
N GLU A 74 13.84 20.98 -18.40
CA GLU A 74 14.98 21.83 -18.77
C GLU A 74 15.07 23.10 -17.93
N ARG A 75 13.94 23.77 -17.67
CA ARG A 75 13.92 24.94 -16.77
C ARG A 75 14.40 24.62 -15.35
N PHE A 76 14.14 23.41 -14.88
CA PHE A 76 14.60 22.98 -13.56
C PHE A 76 16.10 22.70 -13.54
N LYS A 77 16.64 22.06 -14.59
CA LYS A 77 18.07 21.74 -14.72
C LYS A 77 18.97 22.97 -14.66
N VAL A 78 18.50 24.11 -15.17
CA VAL A 78 19.22 25.39 -15.06
C VAL A 78 19.47 25.81 -13.61
N ARG A 79 18.61 25.37 -12.67
CA ARG A 79 18.63 25.79 -11.26
C ARG A 79 19.07 24.69 -10.30
N GLY A 80 19.26 23.46 -10.77
CA GLY A 80 19.65 22.33 -9.91
C GLY A 80 19.60 20.97 -10.61
N GLN A 81 20.03 19.94 -9.91
CA GLN A 81 20.06 18.57 -10.43
C GLN A 81 18.72 17.86 -10.22
N LEU A 82 18.24 17.12 -11.22
CA LEU A 82 16.92 16.48 -11.19
C LEU A 82 16.84 15.37 -10.12
N GLU A 83 17.98 14.76 -9.81
CA GLU A 83 18.22 13.78 -8.75
C GLU A 83 17.90 14.33 -7.35
N GLU A 84 18.11 15.64 -7.18
CA GLU A 84 17.87 16.37 -5.94
C GLU A 84 16.43 16.89 -5.84
N ALA A 85 15.64 16.76 -6.91
CA ALA A 85 14.26 17.18 -6.93
C ALA A 85 13.37 16.30 -6.01
N ARG A 86 12.31 16.90 -5.48
CA ARG A 86 11.21 16.18 -4.86
C ARG A 86 10.57 15.28 -5.92
N ALA A 87 10.41 14.01 -5.58
CA ALA A 87 10.00 12.96 -6.52
C ALA A 87 10.96 12.76 -7.72
N ALA A 88 12.27 12.97 -7.52
CA ALA A 88 13.32 12.75 -8.51
C ALA A 88 13.13 11.48 -9.36
N LYS A 89 12.82 10.33 -8.74
CA LYS A 89 12.57 9.06 -9.45
C LYS A 89 11.48 9.17 -10.53
N GLN A 90 10.40 9.91 -10.26
CA GLN A 90 9.31 10.09 -11.23
C GLN A 90 9.73 11.04 -12.36
N TRP A 91 10.51 12.07 -12.05
CA TRP A 91 10.99 13.04 -13.03
C TRP A 91 12.08 12.47 -13.94
N LEU A 92 13.02 11.70 -13.40
CA LEU A 92 14.03 10.98 -14.17
C LEU A 92 13.38 9.95 -15.11
N ARG A 93 12.35 9.23 -14.64
CA ARG A 93 11.58 8.31 -15.50
C ARG A 93 10.87 9.05 -16.64
N LEU A 94 10.21 10.17 -16.32
CA LEU A 94 9.54 10.98 -17.33
C LEU A 94 10.55 11.53 -18.35
N GLN A 95 11.72 12.00 -17.90
CA GLN A 95 12.79 12.45 -18.78
C GLN A 95 13.23 11.33 -19.73
N GLY A 96 13.49 10.12 -19.22
CA GLY A 96 13.90 8.98 -20.05
C GLY A 96 12.89 8.63 -21.14
N LEU A 97 11.59 8.72 -20.83
CA LEU A 97 10.51 8.50 -21.81
C LEU A 97 10.38 9.64 -22.84
N LEU A 98 10.82 10.85 -22.51
CA LEU A 98 10.76 12.00 -23.42
C LEU A 98 12.00 12.10 -24.33
N THR A 99 13.12 11.48 -23.96
CA THR A 99 14.40 11.55 -24.67
C THR A 99 14.69 10.35 -25.57
N THR A 100 14.02 9.22 -25.36
CA THR A 100 14.30 8.01 -26.13
C THR A 100 13.55 8.07 -27.46
N GLU A 101 14.30 8.31 -28.53
CA GLU A 101 13.85 8.03 -29.89
C GLU A 101 13.47 6.54 -29.96
N ALA A 102 12.24 6.30 -30.41
CA ALA A 102 11.55 5.03 -30.31
C ALA A 102 12.27 3.92 -31.08
N THR A 103 12.95 2.97 -30.40
CA THR A 103 13.05 1.59 -30.93
C THR A 103 13.45 0.47 -29.96
N THR A 104 13.94 0.71 -28.74
CA THR A 104 14.43 -0.41 -27.89
C THR A 104 13.84 -0.51 -26.48
N GLN A 105 12.87 0.34 -26.13
CA GLN A 105 12.34 0.42 -24.76
C GLN A 105 11.15 -0.52 -24.46
N ALA A 106 10.46 -1.06 -25.47
CA ALA A 106 9.23 -1.84 -25.26
C ALA A 106 9.48 -3.14 -24.48
N GLU A 107 10.59 -3.83 -24.75
CA GLU A 107 10.93 -5.11 -24.12
C GLU A 107 11.51 -4.93 -22.70
N ALA A 108 12.36 -3.93 -22.48
CA ALA A 108 12.91 -3.62 -21.15
C ALA A 108 11.85 -3.05 -20.17
N ASN A 109 10.81 -2.39 -20.69
CA ASN A 109 9.75 -1.82 -19.86
C ASN A 109 8.75 -2.88 -19.35
N LEU A 110 8.60 -4.02 -20.04
CA LEU A 110 7.70 -5.09 -19.61
C LEU A 110 8.18 -5.77 -18.31
N GLU A 111 9.49 -5.92 -18.14
CA GLU A 111 10.11 -6.53 -16.96
C GLU A 111 9.99 -5.63 -15.70
N ILE A 112 10.07 -4.31 -15.89
CA ILE A 112 9.93 -3.30 -14.81
C ILE A 112 8.45 -3.15 -14.39
N LEU A 113 7.50 -3.36 -15.30
CA LEU A 113 6.07 -3.24 -15.02
C LEU A 113 5.46 -4.45 -14.29
N LEU A 114 5.99 -5.65 -14.51
CA LEU A 114 5.58 -6.85 -13.77
C LEU A 114 6.13 -6.86 -12.33
N THR A 115 7.20 -6.11 -12.05
CA THR A 115 7.81 -6.00 -10.72
C THR A 115 7.28 -4.81 -9.90
N GLU A 116 6.86 -3.70 -10.53
CA GLU A 116 6.37 -2.51 -9.82
C GLU A 116 4.84 -2.39 -9.79
N GLY A 117 4.19 -3.45 -9.30
CA GLY A 117 2.80 -3.41 -8.83
C GLY A 117 2.66 -2.51 -7.59
N ASN A 118 2.41 -1.22 -7.81
CA ASN A 118 1.71 -0.27 -6.93
C ASN A 118 1.67 -0.64 -5.42
N HIS A 119 2.83 -0.63 -4.75
CA HIS A 119 2.90 -0.78 -3.31
C HIS A 119 2.26 0.45 -2.63
N ARG A 120 1.01 0.29 -2.21
CA ARG A 120 0.50 1.04 -1.06
C ARG A 120 1.44 0.77 0.11
N ARG A 121 1.82 1.84 0.81
CA ARG A 121 2.75 1.83 1.94
C ARG A 121 2.34 0.77 2.95
N GLY A 122 3.30 -0.11 3.25
CA GLY A 122 3.18 -1.20 4.20
C GLY A 122 4.39 -2.10 4.03
N GLY A 123 5.55 -1.66 4.50
CA GLY A 123 6.73 -2.51 4.65
C GLY A 123 6.48 -3.56 5.73
N GLY A 124 5.55 -4.48 5.47
CA GLY A 124 5.45 -5.73 6.21
C GLY A 124 6.53 -6.67 5.69
N LEU A 125 7.14 -7.43 6.58
CA LEU A 125 7.97 -8.57 6.18
C LEU A 125 7.18 -9.39 5.15
N LYS A 126 7.81 -9.75 4.03
CA LYS A 126 7.20 -10.66 3.06
C LYS A 126 7.00 -11.99 3.78
N THR A 127 5.78 -12.24 4.28
CA THR A 127 5.38 -13.51 4.92
C THR A 127 5.33 -14.65 3.91
N THR A 128 5.71 -14.40 2.66
CA THR A 128 5.83 -15.41 1.61
C THR A 128 7.15 -15.22 0.89
N LYS A 129 7.98 -16.25 0.85
CA LYS A 129 9.26 -16.29 0.11
C LYS A 129 9.32 -17.58 -0.69
N GLY A 130 9.54 -17.48 -2.01
CA GLY A 130 9.65 -18.66 -2.89
C GLY A 130 8.42 -19.57 -2.91
N GLY A 131 7.22 -19.00 -2.76
CA GLY A 131 5.96 -19.77 -2.70
C GLY A 131 5.70 -20.46 -1.36
N VAL A 132 6.54 -20.26 -0.33
CA VAL A 132 6.34 -20.80 1.02
C VAL A 132 5.91 -19.68 1.96
N TYR A 133 4.85 -19.92 2.72
CA TYR A 133 4.33 -19.01 3.74
C TYR A 133 5.01 -19.23 5.10
N THR A 134 5.46 -18.11 5.69
CA THR A 134 5.96 -18.05 7.06
C THR A 134 5.30 -16.86 7.79
N PRO A 135 4.56 -17.10 8.89
CA PRO A 135 3.96 -16.04 9.69
C PRO A 135 5.02 -15.12 10.29
N ASN A 136 4.62 -13.89 10.64
CA ASN A 136 5.50 -12.97 11.35
C ASN A 136 5.85 -13.51 12.77
N PRO A 137 6.94 -13.05 13.39
CA PRO A 137 7.35 -13.52 14.72
C PRO A 137 6.25 -13.43 15.78
N LYS A 138 5.48 -12.33 15.79
CA LYS A 138 4.36 -12.15 16.74
C LYS A 138 3.29 -13.24 16.65
N ASN A 139 3.02 -13.75 15.45
CA ASN A 139 2.08 -14.84 15.24
C ASN A 139 2.74 -16.19 15.56
N GLN A 140 4.06 -16.33 15.39
CA GLN A 140 4.78 -17.54 15.82
C GLN A 140 4.77 -17.70 17.34
N ASP A 141 4.81 -16.59 18.08
CA ASP A 141 4.74 -16.58 19.55
C ASP A 141 3.34 -16.90 20.10
N ASN A 142 2.32 -17.03 19.25
CA ASN A 142 0.95 -17.32 19.68
C ASN A 142 0.78 -18.83 19.99
N PRO A 143 0.34 -19.21 21.21
CA PRO A 143 0.22 -20.61 21.61
C PRO A 143 -0.82 -21.41 20.82
N LEU A 144 -1.78 -20.74 20.15
CA LEU A 144 -2.76 -21.37 19.28
C LEU A 144 -2.21 -21.60 17.85
N ILE A 145 -1.01 -21.14 17.57
CA ILE A 145 -0.35 -21.28 16.27
C ILE A 145 0.78 -22.29 16.40
N ARG A 146 0.83 -23.26 15.49
CA ARG A 146 1.90 -24.25 15.44
C ARG A 146 2.30 -24.56 14.02
N ASN A 147 3.59 -24.86 13.84
CA ASN A 147 4.12 -25.41 12.60
C ASN A 147 3.99 -26.94 12.65
N THR A 148 3.33 -27.51 11.66
CA THR A 148 3.11 -28.96 11.55
C THR A 148 4.24 -29.69 10.83
N GLY A 149 5.10 -28.97 10.11
CA GLY A 149 6.11 -29.54 9.21
C GLY A 149 5.54 -30.15 7.92
N ASN A 150 4.21 -30.30 7.82
CA ASN A 150 3.53 -30.84 6.64
C ASN A 150 2.97 -29.69 5.81
N ASP A 151 3.54 -29.48 4.63
CA ASP A 151 3.10 -28.42 3.73
C ASP A 151 1.72 -28.75 3.15
N VAL A 152 0.76 -27.84 3.34
CA VAL A 152 -0.50 -27.86 2.62
C VAL A 152 -0.41 -26.93 1.42
N ILE A 153 -0.79 -27.48 0.26
CA ILE A 153 -0.81 -26.76 -1.02
C ILE A 153 -2.13 -25.98 -1.14
N LEU A 154 -2.00 -24.67 -1.31
CA LEU A 154 -3.08 -23.73 -1.51
C LEU A 154 -2.92 -23.04 -2.87
N ASN A 155 -4.03 -22.76 -3.54
CA ASN A 155 -4.03 -22.07 -4.83
C ASN A 155 -4.76 -20.74 -4.72
N CYS A 156 -4.23 -19.74 -5.42
CA CYS A 156 -4.93 -18.48 -5.55
C CYS A 156 -6.18 -18.65 -6.41
N ASN A 157 -7.35 -18.28 -5.89
CA ASN A 157 -8.61 -18.42 -6.60
C ASN A 157 -8.78 -17.49 -7.82
N LYS A 158 -7.85 -16.56 -8.06
CA LYS A 158 -7.87 -15.67 -9.23
C LYS A 158 -6.86 -16.04 -10.32
N CYS A 159 -5.68 -16.50 -9.94
CA CYS A 159 -4.57 -16.72 -10.88
C CYS A 159 -3.91 -18.09 -10.75
N GLY A 160 -4.41 -18.97 -9.89
CA GLY A 160 -3.93 -20.35 -9.74
C GLY A 160 -2.59 -20.52 -9.00
N ILE A 161 -1.81 -19.44 -8.82
CA ILE A 161 -0.49 -19.48 -8.17
C ILE A 161 -0.52 -20.26 -6.86
N GLU A 162 0.45 -21.15 -6.72
CA GLU A 162 0.63 -22.03 -5.58
C GLU A 162 1.25 -21.29 -4.39
N LEU A 163 0.76 -21.63 -3.20
CA LEU A 163 1.33 -21.28 -1.91
C LEU A 163 1.38 -22.54 -1.04
N ARG A 164 2.54 -22.82 -0.46
CA ARG A 164 2.72 -23.86 0.55
C ARG A 164 2.69 -23.25 1.94
N SER A 165 1.91 -23.85 2.84
CA SER A 165 1.82 -23.45 4.25
C SER A 165 1.81 -24.68 5.15
N SER A 166 2.77 -24.75 6.08
CA SER A 166 2.82 -25.75 7.14
C SER A 166 2.27 -25.25 8.48
N TRP A 167 1.76 -24.01 8.51
CA TRP A 167 1.33 -23.33 9.73
C TRP A 167 -0.17 -23.45 9.94
N ILE A 168 -0.57 -23.85 11.14
CA ILE A 168 -1.97 -23.99 11.51
C ILE A 168 -2.30 -23.13 12.73
N PHE A 169 -3.55 -22.66 12.77
CA PHE A 169 -4.19 -22.05 13.91
C PHE A 169 -5.24 -23.03 14.45
N ASP A 170 -5.00 -23.55 15.64
CA ASP A 170 -5.86 -24.50 16.32
C ASP A 170 -6.45 -23.86 17.56
N TYR A 171 -7.77 -23.81 17.63
CA TYR A 171 -8.48 -23.32 18.81
C TYR A 171 -9.77 -24.09 19.00
N LEU A 172 -10.00 -24.58 20.22
CA LEU A 172 -11.21 -25.31 20.59
C LEU A 172 -11.55 -26.48 19.64
N GLY A 173 -10.51 -27.19 19.17
CA GLY A 173 -10.65 -28.33 18.25
C GLY A 173 -10.94 -27.95 16.80
N LYS A 174 -10.89 -26.66 16.45
CA LYS A 174 -11.04 -26.18 15.07
C LYS A 174 -9.67 -25.80 14.51
N VAL A 175 -9.23 -26.57 13.52
CA VAL A 175 -7.94 -26.38 12.86
C VAL A 175 -8.13 -25.59 11.56
N HIS A 176 -7.35 -24.52 11.41
CA HIS A 176 -7.32 -23.70 10.21
C HIS A 176 -5.89 -23.54 9.71
N ILE A 177 -5.67 -23.61 8.40
CA ILE A 177 -4.36 -23.33 7.80
C ILE A 177 -4.15 -21.82 7.75
N LEU A 178 -2.99 -21.34 8.19
CA LEU A 178 -2.65 -19.94 8.14
C LEU A 178 -2.22 -19.52 6.74
N VAL A 179 -2.72 -18.36 6.31
CA VAL A 179 -2.42 -17.74 5.03
C VAL A 179 -2.16 -16.24 5.21
N PRO A 180 -1.46 -15.57 4.27
CA PRO A 180 -1.22 -14.14 4.32
C PRO A 180 -2.50 -13.31 4.50
N LYS A 181 -2.45 -12.30 5.36
CA LYS A 181 -3.57 -11.39 5.70
C LYS A 181 -4.28 -10.83 4.48
N HIS A 182 -3.53 -10.47 3.46
CA HIS A 182 -4.05 -9.83 2.25
C HIS A 182 -4.18 -10.79 1.05
N GLY A 183 -4.00 -12.09 1.27
CA GLY A 183 -4.01 -13.08 0.19
C GLY A 183 -2.84 -12.87 -0.79
N HIS A 184 -3.08 -13.17 -2.05
CA HIS A 184 -2.06 -13.05 -3.09
C HIS A 184 -1.86 -11.57 -3.49
N SER A 185 -0.68 -11.02 -3.19
CA SER A 185 -0.38 -9.59 -3.37
C SER A 185 -0.48 -9.08 -4.80
N ALA A 186 -0.21 -9.90 -5.82
CA ALA A 186 -0.21 -9.44 -7.21
C ALA A 186 -1.62 -9.24 -7.78
N CYS A 187 -2.57 -10.12 -7.44
CA CYS A 187 -3.93 -10.08 -7.99
C CYS A 187 -5.03 -9.79 -6.94
N GLY A 188 -4.67 -9.71 -5.66
CA GLY A 188 -5.61 -9.58 -4.54
C GLY A 188 -6.56 -10.77 -4.38
N GLY A 189 -6.20 -11.93 -4.94
CA GLY A 189 -6.96 -13.18 -4.80
C GLY A 189 -6.76 -13.81 -3.42
N ARG A 190 -7.65 -14.74 -3.06
CA ARG A 190 -7.55 -15.49 -1.81
C ARG A 190 -6.92 -16.84 -2.07
N TYR A 191 -6.11 -17.31 -1.14
CA TYR A 191 -5.60 -18.67 -1.16
C TYR A 191 -6.67 -19.61 -0.61
N VAL A 192 -6.99 -20.64 -1.39
CA VAL A 192 -7.91 -21.71 -1.03
C VAL A 192 -7.17 -23.04 -1.06
N PRO A 193 -7.45 -23.96 -0.14
CA PRO A 193 -6.77 -25.25 -0.11
C PRO A 193 -7.26 -26.12 -1.27
N THR A 194 -6.38 -27.00 -1.75
CA THR A 194 -6.73 -27.97 -2.78
C THR A 194 -7.77 -28.97 -2.26
N ASP A 195 -7.64 -29.38 -0.99
CA ASP A 195 -8.64 -30.18 -0.29
C ASP A 195 -9.73 -29.27 0.29
N ALA A 196 -10.96 -29.39 -0.23
CA ALA A 196 -12.13 -28.62 0.17
C ALA A 196 -12.54 -28.83 1.64
N LYS A 197 -12.06 -29.89 2.30
CA LYS A 197 -12.34 -30.13 3.73
C LYS A 197 -11.51 -29.24 4.66
N LEU A 198 -10.41 -28.69 4.14
CA LEU A 198 -9.53 -27.83 4.92
C LEU A 198 -10.05 -26.40 4.90
N SER A 199 -9.92 -25.71 6.03
CA SER A 199 -10.32 -24.32 6.15
C SER A 199 -9.10 -23.43 6.38
N VAL A 200 -9.15 -22.20 5.85
CA VAL A 200 -8.04 -21.24 5.92
C VAL A 200 -8.38 -20.09 6.85
N ARG A 201 -7.35 -19.52 7.49
CA ARG A 201 -7.47 -18.31 8.29
C ARG A 201 -6.34 -17.34 7.96
N GLN A 202 -6.72 -16.08 7.79
CA GLN A 202 -5.75 -15.00 7.59
C GLN A 202 -4.95 -14.75 8.86
N ASP A 203 -3.66 -14.47 8.69
CA ASP A 203 -2.70 -14.22 9.76
C ASP A 203 -2.82 -12.84 10.42
N ASN A 204 -4.05 -12.35 10.54
CA ASN A 204 -4.36 -11.08 11.19
C ASN A 204 -4.27 -11.22 12.72
N PRO A 205 -3.32 -10.55 13.39
CA PRO A 205 -3.12 -10.70 14.84
C PRO A 205 -4.38 -10.41 15.64
N THR A 206 -5.20 -9.45 15.20
CA THR A 206 -6.45 -9.08 15.89
C THR A 206 -7.49 -10.19 15.91
N HIS A 207 -7.40 -11.14 14.97
CA HIS A 207 -8.32 -12.27 14.87
C HIS A 207 -7.72 -13.57 15.40
N LEU A 208 -6.40 -13.65 15.54
CA LEU A 208 -5.69 -14.81 16.10
C LEU A 208 -5.55 -14.73 17.63
N ASP A 209 -5.75 -13.54 18.21
CA ASP A 209 -5.81 -13.34 19.65
C ASP A 209 -7.15 -13.81 20.23
N ILE A 210 -7.23 -15.11 20.58
CA ILE A 210 -8.38 -15.75 21.22
C ILE A 210 -7.96 -16.21 22.62
N CYS A 211 -8.77 -15.87 23.63
CA CYS A 211 -8.52 -16.30 25.00
C CYS A 211 -9.11 -17.71 25.27
N PRO A 212 -8.76 -18.36 26.40
CA PRO A 212 -9.29 -19.68 26.77
C PRO A 212 -10.81 -19.77 26.84
N HIS A 213 -11.51 -18.63 26.97
CA HIS A 213 -12.96 -18.56 26.96
C HIS A 213 -13.58 -18.57 25.55
N GLY A 214 -12.77 -18.75 24.49
CA GLY A 214 -13.24 -18.81 23.11
C GLY A 214 -13.63 -17.46 22.49
N SER A 215 -13.27 -16.35 23.13
CA SER A 215 -13.55 -15.00 22.66
C SER A 215 -12.26 -14.27 22.32
N GLN A 216 -12.31 -13.27 21.44
CA GLN A 216 -11.16 -12.39 21.23
C GLN A 216 -10.75 -11.77 22.57
N SER A 217 -9.47 -11.84 22.95
CA SER A 217 -9.03 -11.45 24.30
C SER A 217 -9.44 -10.02 24.66
N ARG A 218 -9.32 -9.09 23.71
CA ARG A 218 -9.77 -7.69 23.85
C ARG A 218 -11.28 -7.52 24.11
N HIS A 219 -12.11 -8.50 23.76
CA HIS A 219 -13.56 -8.45 23.88
C HIS A 219 -14.12 -9.48 24.88
N CYS A 220 -13.26 -10.19 25.60
CA CYS A 220 -13.70 -11.19 26.56
C CYS A 220 -14.06 -10.53 27.90
N VAL A 221 -15.32 -10.66 28.30
CA VAL A 221 -15.82 -10.13 29.58
C VAL A 221 -15.18 -10.85 30.77
N LYS A 222 -15.00 -12.17 30.68
CA LYS A 222 -14.38 -12.98 31.74
C LYS A 222 -12.91 -12.63 31.97
N CYS A 223 -12.20 -12.24 30.91
CA CYS A 223 -10.80 -11.78 31.00
C CYS A 223 -10.68 -10.29 31.37
N GLY A 224 -11.78 -9.52 31.39
CA GLY A 224 -11.71 -8.07 31.50
C GLY A 224 -10.95 -7.41 30.33
N GLY A 225 -11.13 -7.90 29.11
CA GLY A 225 -10.39 -7.43 27.94
C GLY A 225 -10.48 -5.90 27.73
N SER A 226 -9.47 -5.30 27.11
CA SER A 226 -9.34 -3.83 26.96
C SER A 226 -10.50 -3.12 26.25
N GLY A 227 -11.33 -3.86 25.51
CA GLY A 227 -12.55 -3.36 24.87
C GLY A 227 -13.81 -3.45 25.74
N ILE A 228 -13.71 -3.93 26.98
CA ILE A 228 -14.79 -4.06 27.96
C ILE A 228 -14.68 -2.94 28.99
N CYS A 229 -15.77 -2.22 29.24
CA CYS A 229 -15.83 -1.20 30.29
C CYS A 229 -16.17 -1.82 31.65
N VAL A 230 -16.10 -1.00 32.70
CA VAL A 230 -16.46 -1.36 34.09
C VAL A 230 -17.87 -1.94 34.20
N HIS A 231 -18.78 -1.54 33.29
CA HIS A 231 -20.15 -2.06 33.22
C HIS A 231 -20.26 -3.45 32.55
N LYS A 232 -19.13 -4.14 32.30
CA LYS A 232 -19.06 -5.46 31.64
C LYS A 232 -19.66 -5.49 30.22
N LYS A 233 -19.77 -4.32 29.58
CA LYS A 233 -20.23 -4.14 28.19
C LYS A 233 -19.05 -3.73 27.32
N ARG A 234 -19.13 -3.99 26.00
CA ARG A 234 -18.16 -3.42 25.07
C ARG A 234 -18.27 -1.89 25.11
N PHE A 235 -17.16 -1.15 25.10
CA PHE A 235 -17.18 0.33 25.13
C PHE A 235 -18.14 0.92 24.08
N SER A 236 -18.09 0.42 22.84
CA SER A 236 -18.98 0.86 21.76
C SER A 236 -20.46 0.50 21.92
N ARG A 237 -20.78 -0.39 22.86
CA ARG A 237 -22.15 -0.82 23.20
C ARG A 237 -22.59 -0.35 24.57
N CYS A 238 -21.80 0.51 25.22
CA CYS A 238 -22.13 1.10 26.50
C CYS A 238 -22.40 2.60 26.26
N PRO A 239 -23.68 3.03 26.21
CA PRO A 239 -24.02 4.43 25.94
C PRO A 239 -23.26 5.46 26.79
N PRO A 240 -23.16 5.33 28.13
CA PRO A 240 -22.44 6.32 28.94
C PRO A 240 -20.95 6.37 28.57
N CYS A 241 -20.25 5.23 28.52
CA CYS A 241 -18.83 5.20 28.18
C CYS A 241 -18.53 5.57 26.72
N PHE A 242 -19.49 5.41 25.81
CA PHE A 242 -19.33 5.81 24.42
C PHE A 242 -19.47 7.32 24.23
N ALA A 243 -20.40 7.95 24.96
CA ALA A 243 -20.56 9.41 24.99
C ALA A 243 -19.30 10.08 25.58
N GLU A 244 -18.88 9.63 26.75
CA GLU A 244 -17.67 10.11 27.46
C GLU A 244 -16.42 10.06 26.55
N ARG A 245 -16.13 8.91 25.93
CA ARG A 245 -14.98 8.76 24.99
C ARG A 245 -15.09 9.57 23.70
N ARG A 246 -16.27 10.06 23.34
CA ARG A 246 -16.46 10.94 22.18
C ARG A 246 -16.16 12.38 22.59
N GLU A 247 -16.66 12.81 23.75
CA GLU A 247 -16.40 14.13 24.32
C GLU A 247 -14.90 14.35 24.55
N GLU A 248 -14.23 13.42 25.23
CA GLU A 248 -12.77 13.44 25.43
C GLU A 248 -11.98 13.60 24.12
N ARG A 249 -12.43 12.94 23.05
CA ARG A 249 -11.78 13.02 21.73
C ARG A 249 -12.06 14.32 21.00
N SER A 250 -13.24 14.92 21.19
CA SER A 250 -13.51 16.25 20.65
C SER A 250 -12.73 17.33 21.38
N ASP A 251 -12.57 17.20 22.69
CA ASP A 251 -11.85 18.18 23.50
C ASP A 251 -10.34 18.11 23.22
N ALA A 252 -9.76 16.91 23.16
CA ALA A 252 -8.36 16.71 22.76
C ALA A 252 -8.05 17.19 21.33
N LYS A 253 -9.06 17.28 20.46
CA LYS A 253 -8.91 17.83 19.10
C LYS A 253 -9.08 19.35 19.05
N ARG A 254 -9.74 19.95 20.04
CA ARG A 254 -9.85 21.41 20.20
C ARG A 254 -8.61 22.02 20.85
N GLU A 255 -7.87 21.24 21.63
CA GLU A 255 -6.62 21.64 22.29
C GLU A 255 -5.36 21.44 21.43
N GLN A 256 -5.49 20.87 20.22
CA GLN A 256 -4.41 20.69 19.23
C GLN A 256 -4.54 21.67 18.08
#